data_AF-A0A0A1FHL8-F1
#
_entry.id   AF-A0A0A1FHL8-F1
#
_cell.length_a   1.000
_cell.length_b   1.000
_cell.length_c   1.000
_cell.angle_alpha   90.00
_cell.angle_beta   90.00
_cell.angle_gamma   90.00
#
_symmetry.space_group_name_H-M   'P 1'
#
loop_
_entity.id
_entity.type
_entity.pdbx_description
1 polymer ?
#
loop_
_entity_poly.entity_id
_entity_poly.type
_entity_poly.pdbx_seq_one_letter_code
_entity_poly.pdbx_strand_id
1 'polypeptide(L)' 'MPRKSAAEQEAALAALSCPHLGADGCQVYEERPLVCRLFGTTPKLACPNGKRPVVMIDPQVEEQIFQYFTQVRHVLV' A
#
# COMPACT_ATOMS: atom_id res chain seq x y z
N MET A 1 17.39 4.71 -8.05
CA MET A 1 17.89 3.54 -7.29
C MET A 1 18.01 2.34 -8.22
N PRO A 2 19.05 1.52 -8.10
CA PRO A 2 19.15 0.27 -8.86
C PRO A 2 18.03 -0.69 -8.44
N ARG A 3 17.47 -1.45 -9.40
CA ARG A 3 16.50 -2.51 -9.09
C ARG A 3 17.18 -3.63 -8.31
N LYS A 4 16.51 -4.14 -7.28
CA LYS A 4 16.90 -5.33 -6.52
C LYS A 4 16.63 -6.60 -7.32
N SER A 5 17.47 -7.61 -7.15
CA SER A 5 17.24 -8.94 -7.72
C SER A 5 16.01 -9.62 -7.10
N ALA A 6 15.45 -10.63 -7.79
CA ALA A 6 14.32 -11.38 -7.27
C ALA A 6 14.63 -12.06 -5.92
N ALA A 7 15.82 -12.64 -5.78
CA ALA A 7 16.26 -13.29 -4.54
C ALA A 7 16.35 -12.30 -3.36
N GLU A 8 16.88 -11.08 -3.59
CA GLU A 8 16.89 -10.04 -2.55
C GLU A 8 15.47 -9.61 -2.14
N GLN A 9 14.55 -9.52 -3.10
CA GLN A 9 13.15 -9.14 -2.82
C GLN A 9 12.43 -10.23 -2.00
N GLU A 10 12.63 -11.49 -2.35
CA GLU A 10 12.01 -12.62 -1.66
C GLU A 10 12.54 -12.77 -0.22
N ALA A 11 13.85 -12.64 -0.03
CA ALA A 11 14.45 -12.63 1.31
C ALA A 11 13.91 -11.48 2.18
N ALA A 12 13.75 -10.28 1.59
CA ALA A 12 13.19 -9.12 2.30
C ALA A 12 11.72 -9.33 2.67
N LEU A 13 10.92 -9.96 1.79
CA LEU A 13 9.53 -10.25 2.08
C LEU A 13 9.38 -11.30 3.18
N ALA A 14 10.23 -12.33 3.19
CA ALA A 14 10.23 -13.37 4.23
C ALA A 14 10.63 -12.81 5.61
N ALA A 15 11.52 -11.83 5.65
CA ALA A 15 11.96 -11.17 6.88
C ALA A 15 11.11 -9.94 7.26
N LEU A 16 10.04 -9.65 6.52
CA LEU A 16 9.25 -8.44 6.69
C LEU A 16 8.58 -8.42 8.07
N SER A 17 8.97 -7.46 8.91
CA SER A 17 8.30 -7.13 10.16
C SER A 17 8.00 -5.64 10.20
N CYS A 18 6.84 -5.27 10.75
CA CYS A 18 6.43 -3.87 10.88
C CYS A 18 6.26 -3.57 12.37
N PRO A 19 7.04 -2.64 12.96
CA PRO A 19 6.92 -2.31 14.39
C PRO A 19 5.58 -1.65 14.73
N HIS A 20 4.86 -1.15 13.71
CA HIS A 20 3.54 -0.54 13.86
C HIS A 20 2.38 -1.51 13.62
N LEU A 21 2.65 -2.80 13.38
CA LEU A 21 1.60 -3.80 13.23
C LEU A 21 1.23 -4.34 14.62
N GLY A 22 0.08 -3.90 15.14
CA GLY A 22 -0.48 -4.36 16.42
C GLY A 22 -1.51 -5.48 16.24
N ALA A 23 -2.16 -5.85 17.35
CA ALA A 23 -3.15 -6.94 17.38
C ALA A 23 -4.35 -6.68 16.44
N ASP A 24 -4.77 -5.42 16.33
CA ASP A 24 -5.93 -5.01 15.52
C ASP A 24 -5.55 -4.52 14.11
N GLY A 25 -4.28 -4.65 13.72
CA GLY A 25 -3.76 -4.24 12.41
C GLY A 25 -2.77 -3.08 12.47
N CYS A 26 -2.65 -2.34 11.36
CA CYS A 26 -1.69 -1.24 11.22
C CYS A 26 -2.06 -0.05 12.13
N GLN A 27 -1.16 0.32 13.03
CA GLN A 27 -1.31 1.39 14.02
C GLN A 27 -0.39 2.60 13.72
N VAL A 28 0.17 2.69 12.51
CA VAL A 28 1.03 3.83 12.11
C VAL A 28 0.26 5.15 12.17
N TYR A 29 -1.01 5.12 11.79
CA TYR A 29 -1.87 6.31 11.70
C TYR A 29 -3.18 6.05 12.43
N GLU A 30 -3.68 7.04 13.17
CA GLU A 30 -5.03 7.02 13.74
C GLU A 30 -6.07 6.90 12.63
N GLU A 31 -5.91 7.70 11.58
CA GLU A 31 -6.66 7.59 10.34
C GLU A 31 -5.74 7.11 9.24
N ARG A 32 -6.04 5.94 8.66
CA ARG A 32 -5.28 5.46 7.50
C ARG A 32 -5.28 6.55 6.43
N PRO A 33 -4.17 6.81 5.72
CA PRO A 33 -4.15 7.74 4.58
C PRO A 33 -4.74 7.09 3.33
N LEU A 34 -5.04 7.89 2.30
CA LEU A 34 -5.59 7.40 1.03
C LEU A 34 -4.69 6.34 0.37
N VAL A 35 -3.36 6.52 0.41
CA VAL A 35 -2.42 5.56 -0.18
C VAL A 35 -2.55 4.17 0.47
N CYS A 36 -2.75 4.11 1.78
CA CYS A 36 -2.98 2.86 2.50
C CYS A 36 -4.33 2.23 2.19
N ARG A 37 -5.31 2.98 1.66
CA ARG A 37 -6.61 2.44 1.22
C ARG A 37 -6.57 1.91 -0.20
N LEU A 38 -5.71 2.44 -1.06
CA LEU A 38 -5.49 1.91 -2.41
C LEU A 38 -4.81 0.54 -2.39
N PHE A 39 -3.93 0.30 -1.41
CA PHE A 39 -3.21 -0.96 -1.34
C PHE A 39 -4.16 -2.16 -1.16
N GLY A 40 -4.03 -3.14 -2.05
CA GLY A 40 -4.88 -4.32 -2.12
C GLY A 40 -6.23 -4.11 -2.80
N THR A 41 -6.58 -2.88 -3.19
CA THR A 41 -7.88 -2.56 -3.82
C THR A 41 -7.76 -2.15 -5.28
N THR A 42 -6.53 -2.17 -5.86
CA THR A 42 -6.29 -1.93 -7.28
C THR A 42 -5.38 -3.02 -7.88
N PRO A 43 -5.49 -3.32 -9.19
CA PRO A 43 -4.61 -4.29 -9.85
C PRO A 43 -3.12 -3.91 -9.78
N LYS A 44 -2.81 -2.61 -9.77
CA LYS A 44 -1.44 -2.09 -9.74
C LYS A 44 -0.79 -2.21 -8.35
N LEU A 45 -1.62 -2.27 -7.30
CA LEU A 45 -1.20 -2.36 -5.90
C LEU A 45 -1.77 -3.62 -5.24
N ALA A 46 -1.66 -4.76 -5.90
CA ALA A 46 -2.19 -6.03 -5.40
C ALA A 46 -1.55 -6.44 -4.06
N CYS A 47 -2.34 -7.04 -3.16
CA CYS A 47 -1.83 -7.57 -1.91
C CYS A 47 -0.98 -8.83 -2.17
N PRO A 48 0.25 -8.92 -1.63
CA PRO A 48 1.11 -10.11 -1.81
C PRO A 48 0.51 -11.38 -1.17
N ASN A 49 -0.37 -11.22 -0.17
CA ASN A 49 -1.08 -12.33 0.47
C ASN A 49 -2.37 -12.73 -0.27
N GLY A 50 -2.59 -12.21 -1.48
CA GLY A 50 -3.78 -12.50 -2.29
C GLY A 50 -5.10 -11.93 -1.75
N LYS A 51 -5.05 -11.07 -0.72
CA LYS A 51 -6.25 -10.44 -0.13
C LYS A 51 -6.74 -9.30 -1.01
N ARG A 52 -8.06 -9.22 -1.21
CA ARG A 52 -8.74 -8.14 -1.94
C ARG A 52 -10.21 -8.05 -1.54
N PRO A 53 -10.86 -6.88 -1.67
CA PRO A 53 -12.30 -6.77 -1.51
C PRO A 53 -13.04 -7.52 -2.64
N VAL A 54 -14.33 -7.78 -2.43
CA VAL A 54 -15.22 -8.33 -3.47
C VAL A 54 -15.36 -7.36 -4.64
N VAL A 55 -15.48 -6.07 -4.32
CA VAL A 55 -15.56 -4.99 -5.30
C VAL A 55 -14.29 -4.16 -5.20
N MET A 56 -13.55 -4.07 -6.31
CA MET A 56 -12.36 -3.23 -6.41
C MET A 56 -12.75 -1.76 -6.49
N ILE A 57 -11.80 -0.86 -6.24
CA ILE A 57 -12.04 0.57 -6.42
C ILE A 57 -12.39 0.87 -7.88
N ASP A 58 -13.26 1.87 -8.10
CA ASP A 58 -13.53 2.37 -9.44
C ASP A 58 -12.23 2.93 -10.07
N PRO A 59 -11.88 2.54 -11.30
CA PRO A 59 -10.68 3.04 -11.98
C PRO A 59 -10.61 4.57 -12.09
N GLN A 60 -11.74 5.26 -12.24
CA GLN A 60 -11.79 6.72 -12.29
C GLN A 60 -11.44 7.33 -10.93
N VAL A 61 -11.91 6.71 -9.83
CA VAL A 61 -11.56 7.13 -8.47
C VAL A 61 -10.07 6.87 -8.19
N GLU A 62 -9.52 5.73 -8.64
CA GLU A 62 -8.07 5.47 -8.57
C GLU A 62 -7.26 6.59 -9.26
N GLU A 63 -7.67 6.98 -10.47
CA GLU A 63 -7.02 8.06 -11.22
C GLU A 63 -7.11 9.41 -10.51
N GLN A 64 -8.29 9.78 -9.98
CA GLN A 64 -8.46 11.02 -9.22
C GLN A 64 -7.57 11.06 -7.97
N ILE A 65 -7.41 9.94 -7.27
CA ILE A 65 -6.52 9.86 -6.11
C ILE A 65 -5.06 10.06 -6.54
N PHE A 66 -4.63 9.44 -7.65
CA PHE A 66 -3.29 9.67 -8.17
C PHE A 66 -3.06 11.12 -8.61
N GLN A 67 -4.04 11.76 -9.25
CA GLN A 67 -3.97 13.17 -9.59
C GLN A 67 -3.83 14.04 -8.33
N TYR A 68 -4.64 13.78 -7.30
CA TYR A 68 -4.52 14.45 -6.01
C TYR A 68 -3.12 14.30 -5.40
N PHE A 69 -2.52 13.11 -5.48
CA PHE A 69 -1.15 12.87 -5.00
C PHE A 69 -0.06 13.67 -5.70
N THR A 70 -0.31 14.09 -6.94
CA THR A 70 0.64 14.96 -7.66
C THR A 70 0.52 16.44 -7.28
N GLN A 71 -0.62 16.84 -6.72
CA GLN A 71 -0.94 18.24 -6.41
C GLN A 71 -0.65 18.59 -4.95
N VAL A 72 -0.71 17.61 -4.04
CA VAL A 72 -0.57 17.84 -2.60
C VAL A 72 0.72 17.20 -2.07
N ARG A 73 1.45 17.95 -1.24
CA ARG A 73 2.60 17.39 -0.51
C ARG A 73 2.09 16.50 0.63
N HIS A 74 2.25 15.19 0.48
CA HIS A 74 1.93 14.23 1.52
C HIS A 74 3.08 14.14 2.52
N VAL A 75 2.87 14.66 3.73
CA VAL A 75 3.78 14.43 4.87
C VAL A 75 3.21 13.26 5.66
N LEU A 76 3.85 12.10 5.52
CA LEU A 76 3.58 10.91 6.32
C LEU A 76 4.60 10.89 7.45
N VAL A 77 4.12 10.78 8.69
CA VAL A 77 4.91 10.87 9.93
C VAL A 77 5.67 9.57 10.20
#